data_AF-A0A966YZC8-F1
#
_entry.id   AF-A0A966YZC8-F1
#
_cell.length_a   1.000
_cell.length_b   1.000
_cell.length_c   1.000
_cell.angle_alpha   90.00
_cell.angle_beta   90.00
_cell.angle_gamma   90.00
#
_symmetry.space_group_name_H-M   'P 1'
#
loop_
_entity.id
_entity.type
_entity.pdbx_description
1 polymer ?
#
loop_
_entity_poly.entity_id
_entity_poly.type
_entity_poly.pdbx_seq_one_letter_code
_entity_poly.pdbx_strand_id
1 'polypeptide(L)'
;MCGDPTLSCSGGKRLSDSLTRRGFVTLIRCKFTFLFAMCAGVLAAADVNFNGRWDLLLTNPNADKAWWLEVSGAGTSELKGRFIGFPGGDLNAINELKIVSDELQFSFENTAGRREYRAKWVNGQLQGQMTGPGGPVPFVGYRAPVIRDRDDAAWLKSEAIQLFNGKDLAGWTGFGNANDLGWTVADGVLKSAGKARNLVSTKRFWNFELHVEYKVAEHSNSGIGLRGRYEVQILDDFGNPAQSHGNGALYSRLTPVVNASKKAGEWQTMDVRLVGRDVSVTLNGKSLIAKQKIEGLTAIAIDPYEGLPGVIELQGDHGAVEFRSIVLTPLFRPTAQ
;
A
#
# COMPACT_ATOMS: atom_id res chain seq x y z
N MET A 1 57.70 66.84 -0.81
CA MET A 1 58.64 66.90 0.32
C MET A 1 59.07 65.50 0.63
N CYS A 2 60.39 65.28 0.49
CA CYS A 2 61.26 64.27 1.10
C CYS A 2 60.85 62.79 0.98
N GLY A 3 61.67 61.88 0.46
CA GLY A 3 63.07 61.96 0.07
C GLY A 3 63.57 60.54 -0.19
N ASP A 4 64.20 60.37 -1.35
CA ASP A 4 65.04 59.23 -1.72
C ASP A 4 66.25 59.14 -0.75
N PRO A 5 67.02 58.04 -0.71
CA PRO A 5 68.21 58.07 -1.56
C PRO A 5 68.74 56.72 -2.10
N THR A 6 69.05 56.71 -3.41
CA THR A 6 70.37 56.41 -4.04
C THR A 6 71.01 55.01 -3.88
N LEU A 7 71.86 54.42 -4.75
CA LEU A 7 72.66 54.70 -5.96
C LEU A 7 72.80 53.33 -6.71
N SER A 8 72.69 53.15 -8.04
CA SER A 8 73.53 53.59 -9.18
C SER A 8 74.81 52.76 -9.48
N CYS A 9 74.92 52.37 -10.77
CA CYS A 9 76.11 52.01 -11.59
C CYS A 9 76.82 50.66 -11.33
N SER A 10 77.49 49.99 -12.29
CA SER A 10 77.54 50.00 -13.76
C SER A 10 78.60 48.96 -14.18
N GLY A 11 78.41 48.27 -15.31
CA GLY A 11 79.49 47.90 -16.23
C GLY A 11 80.25 46.57 -16.02
N GLY A 12 80.54 45.90 -17.15
CA GLY A 12 81.65 44.93 -17.23
C GLY A 12 81.39 43.68 -18.09
N LYS A 13 81.69 43.77 -19.40
CA LYS A 13 81.80 42.63 -20.34
C LYS A 13 83.13 41.88 -20.17
N ARG A 14 83.14 40.56 -20.42
CA ARG A 14 84.08 39.72 -21.25
C ARG A 14 84.24 38.31 -20.66
N LEU A 15 83.78 37.27 -21.37
CA LEU A 15 84.50 36.40 -22.32
C LEU A 15 85.54 35.47 -21.67
N SER A 16 85.26 34.15 -21.62
CA SER A 16 86.02 33.12 -22.36
C SER A 16 85.66 31.68 -21.89
N ASP A 17 85.28 30.87 -22.87
CA ASP A 17 85.73 29.50 -23.18
C ASP A 17 86.00 28.48 -22.06
N SER A 18 85.18 27.41 -22.04
CA SER A 18 85.53 26.09 -22.60
C SER A 18 85.03 24.87 -21.79
N LEU A 19 84.46 23.94 -22.54
CA LEU A 19 84.58 22.48 -22.45
C LEU A 19 83.96 21.70 -21.25
N THR A 20 82.85 21.04 -21.61
CA THR A 20 82.49 19.64 -21.34
C THR A 20 82.39 19.15 -19.90
N ARG A 21 81.14 18.87 -19.48
CA ARG A 21 80.79 17.58 -18.85
C ARG A 21 79.33 17.24 -19.10
N ARG A 22 79.11 16.07 -19.70
CA ARG A 22 77.81 15.42 -19.90
C ARG A 22 77.19 15.11 -18.54
N GLY A 23 75.94 15.54 -18.34
CA GLY A 23 75.11 15.17 -17.19
C GLY A 23 73.68 15.03 -17.64
N PHE A 24 73.25 13.79 -17.86
CA PHE A 24 71.86 13.40 -18.06
C PHE A 24 71.04 13.79 -16.82
N VAL A 25 70.03 14.66 -16.96
CA VAL A 25 68.91 14.72 -16.01
C VAL A 25 67.60 14.88 -16.79
N THR A 26 66.76 13.89 -16.58
CA THR A 26 65.49 13.59 -17.23
C THR A 26 64.44 14.68 -17.04
N LEU A 27 63.73 15.00 -18.13
CA LEU A 27 62.54 15.83 -18.18
C LEU A 27 61.40 15.19 -17.36
N ILE A 28 61.06 15.75 -16.19
CA ILE A 28 59.80 15.41 -15.51
C ILE A 28 58.69 16.25 -16.14
N ARG A 29 57.95 15.65 -17.08
CA ARG A 29 56.66 16.17 -17.55
C ARG A 29 55.62 15.99 -16.43
N CYS A 30 55.21 17.09 -15.80
CA CYS A 30 53.98 17.13 -15.00
C CYS A 30 52.79 16.78 -15.89
N LYS A 31 52.31 15.54 -15.83
CA LYS A 31 50.98 15.16 -16.30
C LYS A 31 49.98 15.54 -15.21
N PHE A 32 49.27 16.64 -15.39
CA PHE A 32 48.00 16.87 -14.70
C PHE A 32 47.00 15.86 -15.26
N THR A 33 46.86 14.72 -14.59
CA THR A 33 45.77 13.79 -14.85
C THR A 33 44.52 14.37 -14.20
N PHE A 34 43.60 14.90 -15.02
CA PHE A 34 42.23 15.18 -14.61
C PHE A 34 41.59 13.86 -14.18
N LEU A 35 41.47 13.63 -12.86
CA LEU A 35 40.64 12.56 -12.32
C LEU A 35 39.21 13.11 -12.21
N PHE A 36 38.47 13.09 -13.33
CA PHE A 36 37.05 13.44 -13.36
C PHE A 36 36.20 12.17 -13.40
N ALA A 37 35.31 12.07 -12.42
CA ALA A 37 34.08 11.28 -12.40
C ALA A 37 34.17 9.73 -12.51
N MET A 38 34.21 9.07 -11.35
CA MET A 38 33.53 7.78 -11.13
C MET A 38 32.86 7.77 -9.74
N CYS A 39 31.89 8.65 -9.50
CA CYS A 39 30.98 8.53 -8.35
C CYS A 39 29.49 8.53 -8.72
N ALA A 40 29.14 8.81 -9.98
CA ALA A 40 27.74 8.87 -10.41
C ALA A 40 27.07 7.48 -10.54
N GLY A 41 27.84 6.40 -10.67
CA GLY A 41 27.32 5.05 -10.89
C GLY A 41 26.77 4.34 -9.64
N VAL A 42 27.14 4.77 -8.44
CA VAL A 42 26.73 4.11 -7.18
C VAL A 42 25.40 4.67 -6.66
N LEU A 43 25.15 5.98 -6.83
CA LEU A 43 23.91 6.63 -6.40
C LEU A 43 22.69 6.16 -7.22
N ALA A 44 22.83 6.05 -8.55
CA ALA A 44 21.75 5.53 -9.40
C ALA A 44 21.38 4.06 -9.11
N ALA A 45 22.32 3.27 -8.56
CA ALA A 45 22.10 1.88 -8.17
C ALA A 45 21.40 1.73 -6.80
N ALA A 46 21.35 2.77 -5.97
CA ALA A 46 20.59 2.75 -4.71
C ALA A 46 19.10 3.04 -4.94
N ASP A 47 18.78 3.94 -5.88
CA ASP A 47 17.41 4.35 -6.19
C ASP A 47 16.54 3.21 -6.69
N VAL A 48 17.11 2.25 -7.43
CA VAL A 48 16.35 1.10 -7.94
C VAL A 48 15.73 0.26 -6.83
N ASN A 49 16.24 0.36 -5.59
CA ASN A 49 15.71 -0.34 -4.43
C ASN A 49 14.32 0.17 -4.02
N PHE A 50 13.90 1.37 -4.43
CA PHE A 50 12.54 1.83 -4.15
C PHE A 50 11.49 1.12 -5.03
N ASN A 51 11.87 0.61 -6.21
CA ASN A 51 10.94 -0.07 -7.12
C ASN A 51 10.25 -1.26 -6.45
N GLY A 52 8.97 -1.49 -6.78
CA GLY A 52 8.16 -2.60 -6.31
C GLY A 52 6.95 -2.15 -5.49
N ARG A 53 6.27 -3.13 -4.91
CA ARG A 53 5.10 -2.94 -4.05
C ARG A 53 5.50 -3.08 -2.59
N TRP A 54 4.91 -2.24 -1.75
CA TRP A 54 5.22 -2.11 -0.35
C TRP A 54 3.95 -2.06 0.49
N ASP A 55 3.89 -2.90 1.51
CA ASP A 55 2.87 -2.88 2.54
C ASP A 55 3.42 -2.10 3.74
N LEU A 56 2.78 -0.99 4.10
CA LEU A 56 3.32 -0.06 5.09
C LEU A 56 2.59 -0.21 6.42
N LEU A 57 3.35 -0.52 7.47
CA LEU A 57 2.92 -0.53 8.86
C LEU A 57 3.06 0.88 9.45
N LEU A 58 1.97 1.44 9.97
CA LEU A 58 2.02 2.69 10.73
C LEU A 58 2.44 2.35 12.16
N THR A 59 3.37 3.12 12.74
CA THR A 59 3.93 2.83 14.07
C THR A 59 3.38 3.74 15.18
N ASN A 60 2.18 4.30 14.98
CA ASN A 60 1.47 5.12 15.97
C ASN A 60 0.42 4.27 16.72
N PRO A 61 0.30 4.35 18.06
CA PRO A 61 -0.65 3.57 18.87
C PRO A 61 -2.15 3.72 18.51
N ASN A 62 -2.51 4.69 17.66
CA ASN A 62 -3.89 4.90 17.21
C ASN A 62 -4.16 4.41 15.77
N ALA A 63 -3.20 3.72 15.14
CA ALA A 63 -3.27 3.36 13.73
C ALA A 63 -3.31 1.84 13.53
N ASP A 64 -4.42 1.21 13.91
CA ASP A 64 -4.75 -0.10 13.35
C ASP A 64 -5.14 0.08 11.86
N LYS A 65 -4.18 0.40 11.00
CA LYS A 65 -4.34 0.49 9.55
C LYS A 65 -3.01 0.19 8.88
N ALA A 66 -3.08 -0.31 7.66
CA ALA A 66 -1.94 -0.43 6.76
C ALA A 66 -2.15 0.46 5.53
N TRP A 67 -1.04 0.95 4.99
CA TRP A 67 -1.03 1.62 3.69
C TRP A 67 -0.36 0.72 2.66
N TRP A 68 -0.54 1.07 1.39
CA TRP A 68 0.09 0.37 0.29
C TRP A 68 0.72 1.37 -0.67
N LEU A 69 1.93 1.07 -1.14
CA LEU A 69 2.70 1.89 -2.06
C LEU A 69 3.26 1.03 -3.18
N GLU A 70 3.10 1.47 -4.42
CA GLU A 70 3.87 0.96 -5.56
C GLU A 70 4.74 2.07 -6.12
N VAL A 71 6.00 1.74 -6.35
CA VAL A 71 6.97 2.60 -7.03
C VAL A 71 7.49 1.84 -8.24
N SER A 72 7.63 2.52 -9.37
CA SER A 72 8.27 1.97 -10.56
C SER A 72 9.06 3.05 -11.29
N GLY A 73 10.07 2.65 -12.05
CA GLY A 73 10.95 3.59 -12.75
C GLY A 73 11.96 4.32 -11.86
N ALA A 74 12.12 3.94 -10.59
CA ALA A 74 13.20 4.47 -9.76
C ALA A 74 14.57 4.09 -10.35
N GLY A 75 15.48 5.06 -10.42
CA GLY A 75 16.73 4.98 -11.20
C GLY A 75 16.58 5.33 -12.68
N THR A 76 15.41 5.79 -13.13
CA THR A 76 15.14 6.21 -14.53
C THR A 76 14.40 7.56 -14.57
N SER A 77 14.18 8.12 -15.76
CA SER A 77 13.34 9.31 -15.94
C SER A 77 11.84 9.05 -15.77
N GLU A 78 11.40 7.79 -15.77
CA GLU A 78 10.00 7.38 -15.77
C GLU A 78 9.48 7.04 -14.36
N LEU A 79 9.97 7.73 -13.33
CA LEU A 79 9.58 7.50 -11.94
C LEU A 79 8.09 7.79 -11.75
N LYS A 80 7.35 6.77 -11.30
CA LYS A 80 5.91 6.85 -11.05
C LYS A 80 5.55 5.98 -9.85
N GLY A 81 4.40 6.29 -9.24
CA GLY A 81 3.89 5.47 -8.17
C GLY A 81 2.39 5.58 -7.97
N ARG A 82 1.87 4.63 -7.20
CA ARG A 82 0.48 4.54 -6.77
C ARG A 82 0.44 4.30 -5.28
N PHE A 83 -0.59 4.80 -4.61
CA PHE A 83 -0.68 4.74 -3.17
C PHE A 83 -2.12 4.57 -2.70
N ILE A 84 -2.28 3.83 -1.61
CA ILE A 84 -3.50 3.77 -0.81
C ILE A 84 -3.10 4.16 0.60
N GLY A 85 -3.77 5.16 1.14
CA GLY A 85 -3.56 5.55 2.53
C GLY A 85 -4.71 6.34 3.12
N PHE A 86 -4.53 6.70 4.40
CA PHE A 86 -5.49 7.47 5.16
C PHE A 86 -5.00 8.91 5.35
N PRO A 87 -5.92 9.89 5.28
CA PRO A 87 -7.33 9.81 4.85
C PRO A 87 -7.44 9.77 3.32
N GLY A 88 -8.57 9.27 2.82
CA GLY A 88 -8.89 9.25 1.39
C GLY A 88 -9.16 7.86 0.82
N GLY A 89 -8.54 6.80 1.36
CA GLY A 89 -8.88 5.40 1.11
C GLY A 89 -8.73 4.88 -0.34
N ASP A 90 -8.61 5.77 -1.31
CA ASP A 90 -8.61 5.41 -2.72
C ASP A 90 -7.23 4.97 -3.21
N LEU A 91 -7.21 4.23 -4.31
CA LEU A 91 -6.00 4.00 -5.09
C LEU A 91 -5.69 5.24 -5.91
N ASN A 92 -4.68 5.99 -5.48
CA ASN A 92 -4.32 7.25 -6.10
C ASN A 92 -3.01 7.11 -6.88
N ALA A 93 -2.95 7.73 -8.06
CA ALA A 93 -1.67 8.02 -8.71
C ALA A 93 -0.93 9.08 -7.90
N ILE A 94 0.39 8.93 -7.74
CA ILE A 94 1.23 9.93 -7.07
C ILE A 94 1.63 10.99 -8.09
N ASN A 95 1.12 12.21 -7.94
CA ASN A 95 1.42 13.32 -8.85
C ASN A 95 2.84 13.90 -8.64
N GLU A 96 3.27 13.98 -7.39
CA GLU A 96 4.62 14.45 -7.03
C GLU A 96 5.37 13.30 -6.37
N LEU A 97 6.21 12.61 -7.13
CA LEU A 97 7.11 11.55 -6.66
C LEU A 97 8.53 11.88 -7.08
N LYS A 98 9.46 11.91 -6.12
CA LYS A 98 10.88 12.17 -6.40
C LYS A 98 11.76 11.38 -5.45
N ILE A 99 13.01 11.15 -5.86
CA ILE A 99 14.05 10.65 -4.98
C ILE A 99 15.13 11.72 -4.91
N VAL A 100 15.41 12.20 -3.70
CA VAL A 100 16.40 13.26 -3.46
C VAL A 100 17.30 12.81 -2.32
N SER A 101 18.60 12.73 -2.56
CA SER A 101 19.59 12.32 -1.56
C SER A 101 19.24 10.99 -0.87
N ASP A 102 18.97 9.95 -1.67
CA ASP A 102 18.59 8.60 -1.22
C ASP A 102 17.29 8.53 -0.38
N GLU A 103 16.42 9.53 -0.51
CA GLU A 103 15.12 9.59 0.15
C GLU A 103 13.99 9.70 -0.88
N LEU A 104 13.08 8.73 -0.87
CA LEU A 104 11.83 8.79 -1.60
C LEU A 104 10.92 9.82 -0.95
N GLN A 105 10.43 10.77 -1.74
CA GLN A 105 9.53 11.82 -1.29
C GLN A 105 8.30 11.85 -2.18
N PHE A 106 7.12 11.87 -1.58
CA PHE A 106 5.88 12.08 -2.30
C PHE A 106 4.84 12.83 -1.48
N SER A 107 3.79 13.32 -2.13
CA SER A 107 2.70 14.01 -1.46
C SER A 107 1.33 13.59 -1.97
N PHE A 108 0.35 13.73 -1.09
CA PHE A 108 -1.07 13.63 -1.41
C PHE A 108 -1.81 14.85 -0.92
N GLU A 109 -2.78 15.31 -1.69
CA GLU A 109 -3.69 16.38 -1.30
C GLU A 109 -5.12 15.92 -1.49
N ASN A 110 -5.92 16.14 -0.45
CA ASN A 110 -7.35 15.90 -0.46
C ASN A 110 -8.05 16.98 0.37
N THR A 111 -9.35 16.82 0.58
CA THR A 111 -10.17 17.74 1.38
C THR A 111 -9.68 17.89 2.82
N ALA A 112 -8.94 16.91 3.36
CA ALA A 112 -8.33 16.95 4.68
C ALA A 112 -6.90 17.54 4.68
N GLY A 113 -6.49 18.18 3.58
CA GLY A 113 -5.21 18.88 3.44
C GLY A 113 -4.08 18.04 2.83
N ARG A 114 -3.00 18.74 2.48
CA ARG A 114 -1.79 18.15 1.92
C ARG A 114 -0.99 17.38 2.98
N ARG A 115 -0.46 16.21 2.59
CA ARG A 115 0.45 15.37 3.37
C ARG A 115 1.70 15.10 2.57
N GLU A 116 2.85 15.13 3.23
CA GLU A 116 4.13 14.76 2.65
C GLU A 116 4.60 13.45 3.26
N TYR A 117 5.21 12.60 2.45
CA TYR A 117 5.71 11.30 2.82
C TYR A 117 7.17 11.24 2.44
N ARG A 118 8.00 10.80 3.37
CA ARG A 118 9.44 10.64 3.17
C ARG A 118 9.84 9.24 3.63
N ALA A 119 10.64 8.54 2.85
CA ALA A 119 11.13 7.22 3.22
C ALA A 119 12.54 6.97 2.68
N LYS A 120 13.38 6.34 3.50
CA LYS A 120 14.67 5.82 3.09
C LYS A 120 14.60 4.31 2.96
N TRP A 121 15.35 3.76 2.00
CA TRP A 121 15.55 2.33 1.93
C TRP A 121 16.66 1.93 2.91
N VAL A 122 16.35 1.04 3.86
CA VAL A 122 17.28 0.57 4.89
C VAL A 122 17.09 -0.94 5.04
N ASN A 123 18.13 -1.72 4.72
CA ASN A 123 18.16 -3.18 4.90
C ASN A 123 16.92 -3.91 4.33
N GLY A 124 16.49 -3.54 3.13
CA GLY A 124 15.35 -4.17 2.46
C GLY A 124 13.98 -3.62 2.85
N GLN A 125 13.91 -2.63 3.73
CA GLN A 125 12.67 -2.00 4.19
C GLN A 125 12.64 -0.52 3.81
N LEU A 126 11.43 0.04 3.72
CA LEU A 126 11.27 1.49 3.76
C LEU A 126 11.12 1.93 5.21
N GLN A 127 11.92 2.88 5.65
CA GLN A 127 11.75 3.55 6.94
C GLN A 127 11.37 4.99 6.67
N GLY A 128 10.18 5.40 7.10
CA GLY A 128 9.63 6.67 6.69
C GLY A 128 8.67 7.30 7.68
N GLN A 129 8.19 8.46 7.29
CA GLN A 129 7.24 9.26 8.03
C GLN A 129 6.35 10.05 7.08
N MET A 130 5.07 10.11 7.42
CA MET A 130 4.12 11.07 6.86
C MET A 130 4.09 12.32 7.76
N THR A 131 4.04 13.51 7.17
CA THR A 131 3.77 14.77 7.86
C THR A 131 2.56 15.46 7.25
N GLY A 132 1.74 16.10 8.09
CA GLY A 132 0.55 16.83 7.63
C GLY A 132 -0.39 17.17 8.79
N PRO A 133 -1.65 17.52 8.48
CA PRO A 133 -2.68 17.77 9.48
C PRO A 133 -2.86 16.55 10.39
N GLY A 134 -2.66 16.73 11.71
CA GLY A 134 -2.64 15.64 12.69
C GLY A 134 -1.24 15.25 13.20
N GLY A 135 -0.18 15.85 12.64
CA GLY A 135 1.20 15.62 13.06
C GLY A 135 1.87 14.45 12.35
N PRO A 136 3.13 14.15 12.72
CA PRO A 136 3.91 13.11 12.06
C PRO A 136 3.39 11.71 12.38
N VAL A 137 3.32 10.85 11.36
CA VAL A 137 3.02 9.41 11.51
C VAL A 137 4.17 8.61 10.93
N PRO A 138 5.01 7.97 11.78
CA PRO A 138 6.07 7.09 11.31
C PRO A 138 5.48 5.81 10.70
N PHE A 139 6.21 5.24 9.72
CA PHE A 139 5.84 3.98 9.09
C PHE A 139 7.06 3.14 8.70
N VAL A 140 6.85 1.83 8.61
CA VAL A 140 7.82 0.87 8.07
C VAL A 140 7.18 0.13 6.90
N GLY A 141 7.81 0.18 5.73
CA GLY A 141 7.38 -0.53 4.52
C GLY A 141 8.07 -1.87 4.36
N TYR A 142 7.28 -2.92 4.23
CA TYR A 142 7.71 -4.27 3.90
C TYR A 142 7.44 -4.55 2.43
N ARG A 143 8.28 -5.35 1.78
CA ARG A 143 7.97 -5.83 0.43
C ARG A 143 6.65 -6.59 0.43
N ALA A 144 5.76 -6.22 -0.48
CA ALA A 144 4.53 -6.98 -0.68
C ALA A 144 4.90 -8.45 -1.00
N PRO A 145 4.31 -9.43 -0.29
CA PRO A 145 4.78 -10.81 -0.36
C PRO A 145 4.46 -11.45 -1.72
N VAL A 146 5.27 -12.44 -2.08
CA VAL A 146 4.97 -13.32 -3.21
C VAL A 146 4.00 -14.39 -2.74
N ILE A 147 2.73 -14.23 -3.10
CA ILE A 147 1.67 -15.22 -2.85
C ILE A 147 1.54 -16.09 -4.11
N ARG A 148 1.91 -17.37 -3.98
CA ARG A 148 1.97 -18.32 -5.11
C ARG A 148 0.66 -19.04 -5.38
N ASP A 149 -0.24 -19.10 -4.39
CA ASP A 149 -1.55 -19.71 -4.56
C ASP A 149 -2.33 -19.03 -5.69
N ARG A 150 -2.94 -19.85 -6.54
CA ARG A 150 -3.79 -19.46 -7.66
C ARG A 150 -5.08 -20.27 -7.60
N ASP A 151 -6.17 -19.69 -8.05
CA ASP A 151 -7.46 -20.40 -8.12
C ASP A 151 -7.50 -21.34 -9.34
N ASP A 152 -6.68 -22.38 -9.34
CA ASP A 152 -6.48 -23.32 -10.45
C ASP A 152 -7.39 -24.56 -10.38
N ALA A 153 -8.53 -24.45 -9.68
CA ALA A 153 -9.49 -25.53 -9.44
C ALA A 153 -8.96 -26.72 -8.59
N ALA A 154 -7.71 -26.68 -8.11
CA ALA A 154 -7.17 -27.73 -7.23
C ALA A 154 -7.54 -27.57 -5.74
N TRP A 155 -8.34 -26.54 -5.41
CA TRP A 155 -8.72 -26.21 -4.04
C TRP A 155 -10.06 -26.82 -3.68
N LEU A 156 -10.05 -27.69 -2.67
CA LEU A 156 -11.22 -28.38 -2.14
C LEU A 156 -11.83 -27.61 -0.96
N LYS A 157 -13.14 -27.79 -0.77
CA LYS A 157 -13.89 -27.16 0.32
C LYS A 157 -13.78 -28.00 1.59
N SER A 158 -13.46 -27.35 2.70
CA SER A 158 -13.61 -27.91 4.05
C SER A 158 -15.05 -27.78 4.56
N GLU A 159 -15.30 -28.14 5.81
CA GLU A 159 -16.56 -27.86 6.48
C GLU A 159 -16.85 -26.36 6.56
N ALA A 160 -18.09 -25.98 6.29
CA ALA A 160 -18.55 -24.60 6.35
C ALA A 160 -18.65 -24.12 7.81
N ILE A 161 -18.19 -22.89 8.04
CA ILE A 161 -18.20 -22.23 9.34
C ILE A 161 -19.23 -21.12 9.31
N GLN A 162 -20.22 -21.24 10.17
CA GLN A 162 -21.25 -20.23 10.37
C GLN A 162 -20.65 -19.12 11.25
N LEU A 163 -20.24 -18.00 10.62
CA LEU A 163 -19.55 -16.90 11.28
C LEU A 163 -20.50 -16.02 12.10
N PHE A 164 -21.78 -15.92 11.72
CA PHE A 164 -22.77 -15.17 12.48
C PHE A 164 -23.93 -16.08 12.92
N ASN A 165 -23.92 -16.45 14.20
CA ASN A 165 -24.80 -17.47 14.79
C ASN A 165 -26.29 -17.09 14.91
N GLY A 166 -26.68 -15.89 14.48
CA GLY A 166 -28.07 -15.40 14.58
C GLY A 166 -28.52 -14.96 15.97
N LYS A 167 -27.63 -14.99 16.98
CA LYS A 167 -28.00 -14.77 18.39
C LYS A 167 -27.19 -13.65 19.05
N ASP A 168 -25.89 -13.63 18.83
CA ASP A 168 -24.97 -12.71 19.49
C ASP A 168 -23.69 -12.50 18.65
N LEU A 169 -22.69 -11.85 19.25
CA LEU A 169 -21.40 -11.55 18.64
C LEU A 169 -20.33 -12.60 18.97
N ALA A 170 -20.69 -13.79 19.44
CA ALA A 170 -19.70 -14.83 19.69
C ALA A 170 -18.94 -15.15 18.40
N GLY A 171 -17.60 -15.07 18.48
CA GLY A 171 -16.72 -15.19 17.30
C GLY A 171 -16.34 -13.87 16.64
N TRP A 172 -16.83 -12.73 17.16
CA TRP A 172 -16.48 -11.38 16.73
C TRP A 172 -15.89 -10.57 17.87
N THR A 173 -15.03 -9.62 17.53
CA THR A 173 -14.55 -8.57 18.44
C THR A 173 -14.56 -7.23 17.72
N GLY A 174 -14.58 -6.16 18.49
CA GLY A 174 -14.38 -4.81 17.97
C GLY A 174 -12.96 -4.65 17.48
N PHE A 175 -12.82 -3.97 16.36
CA PHE A 175 -11.55 -3.47 15.91
C PHE A 175 -10.88 -2.61 17.00
N GLY A 176 -9.57 -2.81 17.23
CA GLY A 176 -8.83 -2.17 18.33
C GLY A 176 -9.21 -2.63 19.74
N ASN A 177 -9.86 -3.80 19.89
CA ASN A 177 -10.34 -4.34 21.18
C ASN A 177 -11.31 -3.40 21.93
N ALA A 178 -12.18 -2.72 21.19
CA ALA A 178 -13.20 -1.83 21.75
C ALA A 178 -14.28 -2.62 22.52
N ASN A 179 -14.72 -2.11 23.67
CA ASN A 179 -15.77 -2.72 24.50
C ASN A 179 -17.19 -2.34 24.04
N ASP A 180 -17.39 -1.11 23.54
CA ASP A 180 -18.65 -0.68 22.95
C ASP A 180 -18.58 -0.85 21.43
N LEU A 181 -19.33 -1.81 20.94
CA LEU A 181 -19.33 -2.20 19.54
C LEU A 181 -20.39 -1.46 18.73
N GLY A 182 -21.46 -0.96 19.35
CA GLY A 182 -22.58 -0.32 18.65
C GLY A 182 -23.40 -1.23 17.73
N TRP A 183 -23.18 -2.55 17.78
CA TRP A 183 -23.97 -3.54 17.04
C TRP A 183 -25.11 -4.11 17.89
N THR A 184 -26.21 -4.46 17.23
CA THR A 184 -27.33 -5.14 17.88
C THR A 184 -27.68 -6.43 17.13
N VAL A 185 -28.20 -7.42 17.85
CA VAL A 185 -28.74 -8.64 17.26
C VAL A 185 -30.21 -8.76 17.66
N ALA A 186 -31.10 -8.86 16.67
CA ALA A 186 -32.53 -9.06 16.87
C ALA A 186 -33.09 -9.91 15.74
N ASP A 187 -33.95 -10.88 16.07
CA ASP A 187 -34.64 -11.76 15.12
C ASP A 187 -33.71 -12.46 14.11
N GLY A 188 -32.53 -12.90 14.55
CA GLY A 188 -31.56 -13.54 13.65
C GLY A 188 -30.78 -12.57 12.77
N VAL A 189 -30.84 -11.26 13.03
CA VAL A 189 -30.20 -10.23 12.21
C VAL A 189 -29.25 -9.38 13.05
N LEU A 190 -28.00 -9.30 12.59
CA LEU A 190 -26.97 -8.39 13.09
C LEU A 190 -27.12 -7.02 12.42
N LYS A 191 -27.13 -5.93 13.19
CA LYS A 191 -27.41 -4.58 12.69
C LYS A 191 -26.43 -3.55 13.22
N SER A 192 -25.99 -2.66 12.33
CA SER A 192 -25.36 -1.39 12.67
C SER A 192 -26.25 -0.25 12.20
N ALA A 193 -26.35 0.82 13.00
CA ALA A 193 -26.99 2.08 12.62
C ALA A 193 -26.02 3.06 11.92
N GLY A 194 -24.85 2.60 11.48
CA GLY A 194 -23.83 3.40 10.80
C GLY A 194 -22.88 4.15 11.73
N LYS A 195 -22.88 3.82 13.03
CA LYS A 195 -21.96 4.37 14.03
C LYS A 195 -21.32 3.27 14.89
N ALA A 196 -21.43 2.03 14.45
CA ALA A 196 -20.88 0.88 15.13
C ALA A 196 -19.38 0.77 14.83
N ARG A 197 -18.62 0.13 15.72
CA ARG A 197 -17.21 -0.19 15.46
C ARG A 197 -17.12 -1.26 14.39
N ASN A 198 -16.04 -1.28 13.61
CA ASN A 198 -15.80 -2.41 12.72
C ASN A 198 -15.68 -3.69 13.54
N LEU A 199 -16.33 -4.75 13.08
CA LEU A 199 -16.19 -6.08 13.67
C LEU A 199 -15.11 -6.83 12.92
N VAL A 200 -14.30 -7.58 13.66
CA VAL A 200 -13.36 -8.55 13.09
C VAL A 200 -13.62 -9.92 13.68
N SER A 201 -13.54 -10.95 12.85
CA SER A 201 -13.66 -12.33 13.31
C SER A 201 -12.49 -12.70 14.23
N THR A 202 -12.75 -13.46 15.29
CA THR A 202 -11.69 -13.95 16.18
C THR A 202 -10.82 -15.02 15.51
N LYS A 203 -11.39 -15.74 14.53
CA LYS A 203 -10.66 -16.69 13.67
C LYS A 203 -10.00 -15.97 12.50
N ARG A 204 -8.91 -16.55 11.99
CA ARG A 204 -8.18 -16.10 10.80
C ARG A 204 -8.26 -17.15 9.69
N PHE A 205 -8.34 -16.69 8.45
CA PHE A 205 -8.57 -17.51 7.26
C PHE A 205 -7.56 -17.16 6.16
N TRP A 206 -7.20 -18.15 5.35
CA TRP A 206 -6.28 -17.98 4.22
C TRP A 206 -7.01 -17.98 2.89
N ASN A 207 -7.31 -19.16 2.34
CA ASN A 207 -8.14 -19.35 1.16
C ASN A 207 -9.52 -19.81 1.60
N PHE A 208 -10.56 -19.24 1.01
CA PHE A 208 -11.93 -19.51 1.43
C PHE A 208 -12.96 -19.14 0.35
N GLU A 209 -14.15 -19.70 0.49
CA GLU A 209 -15.38 -19.12 -0.04
C GLU A 209 -16.15 -18.47 1.10
N LEU A 210 -16.75 -17.32 0.84
CA LEU A 210 -17.55 -16.56 1.78
C LEU A 210 -18.90 -16.26 1.15
N HIS A 211 -19.97 -16.63 1.85
CA HIS A 211 -21.34 -16.31 1.52
C HIS A 211 -21.87 -15.30 2.54
N VAL A 212 -22.45 -14.20 2.06
CA VAL A 212 -23.02 -13.15 2.90
C VAL A 212 -24.39 -12.73 2.38
N GLU A 213 -25.36 -12.64 3.27
CA GLU A 213 -26.63 -11.98 3.01
C GLU A 213 -26.73 -10.71 3.84
N TYR A 214 -26.87 -9.59 3.13
CA TYR A 214 -26.89 -8.26 3.72
C TYR A 214 -28.01 -7.40 3.16
N LYS A 215 -28.37 -6.36 3.89
CA LYS A 215 -29.34 -5.35 3.50
C LYS A 215 -28.84 -3.99 3.96
N VAL A 216 -29.01 -2.98 3.13
CA VAL A 216 -28.59 -1.60 3.40
C VAL A 216 -29.78 -0.65 3.37
N ALA A 217 -29.72 0.41 4.16
CA ALA A 217 -30.64 1.55 4.04
C ALA A 217 -30.28 2.41 2.81
N GLU A 218 -31.17 3.34 2.44
CA GLU A 218 -30.89 4.32 1.39
C GLU A 218 -29.62 5.12 1.73
N HIS A 219 -28.77 5.34 0.71
CA HIS A 219 -27.50 6.07 0.81
C HIS A 219 -26.46 5.47 1.77
N SER A 220 -26.64 4.22 2.19
CA SER A 220 -25.76 3.57 3.15
C SER A 220 -24.54 2.93 2.48
N ASN A 221 -23.42 2.91 3.20
CA ASN A 221 -22.15 2.34 2.82
C ASN A 221 -21.64 1.40 3.93
N SER A 222 -21.02 0.30 3.54
CA SER A 222 -20.30 -0.64 4.40
C SER A 222 -19.27 -1.38 3.53
N GLY A 223 -18.62 -2.39 4.08
CA GLY A 223 -17.62 -3.17 3.37
C GLY A 223 -17.29 -4.45 4.11
N ILE A 224 -16.89 -5.47 3.35
CA ILE A 224 -16.37 -6.72 3.89
C ILE A 224 -14.87 -6.77 3.62
N GLY A 225 -14.07 -6.80 4.69
CA GLY A 225 -12.62 -6.98 4.61
C GLY A 225 -12.25 -8.45 4.55
N LEU A 226 -11.91 -8.93 3.36
CA LEU A 226 -11.31 -10.24 3.12
C LEU A 226 -9.89 -10.26 3.70
N ARG A 227 -9.63 -11.18 4.63
CA ARG A 227 -8.39 -11.23 5.42
C ARG A 227 -8.07 -9.92 6.15
N GLY A 228 -9.05 -9.03 6.35
CA GLY A 228 -8.87 -7.68 6.88
C GLY A 228 -7.96 -6.81 6.00
N ARG A 229 -7.91 -7.07 4.68
CA ARG A 229 -6.93 -6.45 3.76
C ARG A 229 -7.49 -6.07 2.39
N TYR A 230 -8.55 -6.74 1.94
CA TYR A 230 -9.20 -6.42 0.68
C TYR A 230 -10.68 -6.25 0.87
N GLU A 231 -11.18 -5.11 0.44
CA GLU A 231 -12.57 -4.71 0.63
C GLU A 231 -13.40 -5.12 -0.57
N VAL A 232 -14.41 -5.96 -0.34
CA VAL A 232 -15.54 -6.06 -1.24
C VAL A 232 -16.60 -5.08 -0.74
N GLN A 233 -16.93 -4.12 -1.61
CA GLN A 233 -17.75 -2.99 -1.26
C GLN A 233 -19.22 -3.38 -1.03
N ILE A 234 -19.83 -2.81 0.01
CA ILE A 234 -21.28 -2.85 0.24
C ILE A 234 -21.82 -1.42 0.10
N LEU A 235 -22.71 -1.19 -0.86
CA LEU A 235 -23.24 0.15 -1.11
C LEU A 235 -24.70 0.08 -1.57
N ASP A 236 -25.51 1.04 -1.15
CA ASP A 236 -26.77 1.35 -1.84
C ASP A 236 -26.46 1.97 -3.21
N ASP A 237 -26.47 1.12 -4.23
CA ASP A 237 -25.98 1.44 -5.57
C ASP A 237 -26.99 1.07 -6.66
N PHE A 238 -28.25 0.84 -6.33
CA PHE A 238 -29.27 0.40 -7.28
C PHE A 238 -29.48 1.42 -8.42
N GLY A 239 -29.44 0.95 -9.67
CA GLY A 239 -29.71 1.77 -10.85
C GLY A 239 -28.51 2.57 -11.38
N ASN A 240 -27.37 2.54 -10.68
CA ASN A 240 -26.13 3.20 -11.14
C ASN A 240 -25.34 2.30 -12.12
N PRO A 241 -24.49 2.87 -12.99
CA PRO A 241 -23.53 2.10 -13.75
C PRO A 241 -22.51 1.42 -12.81
N ALA A 242 -21.93 0.30 -13.26
CA ALA A 242 -20.86 -0.36 -12.51
C ALA A 242 -19.62 0.55 -12.41
N GLN A 243 -19.03 0.63 -11.22
CA GLN A 243 -17.88 1.48 -10.92
C GLN A 243 -16.97 0.84 -9.85
N SER A 244 -15.73 1.31 -9.72
CA SER A 244 -14.71 0.75 -8.82
C SER A 244 -14.98 0.96 -7.32
N HIS A 245 -15.97 1.79 -6.99
CA HIS A 245 -16.49 2.02 -5.63
C HIS A 245 -17.94 1.57 -5.47
N GLY A 246 -18.48 0.87 -6.47
CA GLY A 246 -19.85 0.39 -6.49
C GLY A 246 -20.02 -0.91 -5.70
N ASN A 247 -21.26 -1.30 -5.46
CA ASN A 247 -21.58 -2.50 -4.69
C ASN A 247 -21.00 -3.77 -5.35
N GLY A 248 -20.27 -4.57 -4.58
CA GLY A 248 -19.56 -5.76 -5.07
C GLY A 248 -18.24 -5.51 -5.81
N ALA A 249 -17.81 -4.25 -5.94
CA ALA A 249 -16.46 -3.93 -6.41
C ALA A 249 -15.39 -4.38 -5.41
N LEU A 250 -14.19 -4.68 -5.90
CA LEU A 250 -13.03 -4.65 -5.02
C LEU A 250 -12.57 -3.20 -4.92
N TYR A 251 -12.79 -2.58 -3.76
CA TYR A 251 -12.73 -1.12 -3.60
C TYR A 251 -11.44 -0.52 -4.18
N SER A 252 -11.59 0.44 -5.10
CA SER A 252 -10.50 1.14 -5.80
C SER A 252 -9.54 0.23 -6.59
N ARG A 253 -9.89 -1.03 -6.85
CA ARG A 253 -9.01 -2.01 -7.51
C ARG A 253 -9.67 -2.65 -8.72
N LEU A 254 -10.82 -3.30 -8.53
CA LEU A 254 -11.48 -4.08 -9.58
C LEU A 254 -12.93 -3.63 -9.71
N THR A 255 -13.26 -3.15 -10.90
CA THR A 255 -14.62 -2.72 -11.25
C THR A 255 -15.46 -3.94 -11.65
N PRO A 256 -16.68 -4.11 -11.09
CA PRO A 256 -17.62 -5.13 -11.54
C PRO A 256 -17.94 -4.99 -13.01
N VAL A 257 -18.16 -6.10 -13.72
CA VAL A 257 -18.60 -6.06 -15.13
C VAL A 257 -20.06 -5.59 -15.29
N VAL A 258 -20.84 -5.66 -14.21
CA VAL A 258 -22.25 -5.25 -14.15
C VAL A 258 -22.60 -4.84 -12.73
N ASN A 259 -23.53 -3.89 -12.59
CA ASN A 259 -24.16 -3.62 -11.30
C ASN A 259 -25.38 -4.54 -11.15
N ALA A 260 -25.33 -5.45 -10.18
CA ALA A 260 -26.40 -6.40 -9.89
C ALA A 260 -27.13 -6.10 -8.57
N SER A 261 -27.00 -4.88 -8.05
CA SER A 261 -27.66 -4.47 -6.82
C SER A 261 -29.18 -4.57 -6.95
N LYS A 262 -29.84 -4.96 -5.85
CA LYS A 262 -31.26 -4.68 -5.61
C LYS A 262 -31.42 -3.33 -4.91
N LYS A 263 -32.66 -2.83 -4.82
CA LYS A 263 -32.99 -1.58 -4.12
C LYS A 263 -32.61 -1.62 -2.64
N ALA A 264 -32.36 -0.45 -2.04
CA ALA A 264 -32.28 -0.31 -0.60
C ALA A 264 -33.47 -0.98 0.11
N GLY A 265 -33.21 -1.60 1.26
CA GLY A 265 -34.21 -2.37 2.00
C GLY A 265 -34.44 -3.80 1.49
N GLU A 266 -33.92 -4.19 0.33
CA GLU A 266 -33.95 -5.58 -0.15
C GLU A 266 -32.69 -6.36 0.26
N TRP A 267 -32.87 -7.66 0.53
CA TRP A 267 -31.75 -8.55 0.83
C TRP A 267 -30.93 -8.85 -0.43
N GLN A 268 -29.65 -8.55 -0.33
CA GLN A 268 -28.60 -8.88 -1.28
C GLN A 268 -27.97 -10.21 -0.87
N THR A 269 -27.58 -11.02 -1.85
CA THR A 269 -26.81 -12.26 -1.64
C THR A 269 -25.48 -12.14 -2.37
N MET A 270 -24.37 -12.19 -1.64
CA MET A 270 -23.02 -12.08 -2.17
C MET A 270 -22.21 -13.33 -1.87
N ASP A 271 -21.55 -13.85 -2.89
CA ASP A 271 -20.61 -14.96 -2.78
C ASP A 271 -19.23 -14.49 -3.25
N VAL A 272 -18.21 -14.71 -2.43
CA VAL A 272 -16.83 -14.37 -2.70
C VAL A 272 -15.97 -15.61 -2.62
N ARG A 273 -15.10 -15.82 -3.61
CA ARG A 273 -14.06 -16.85 -3.56
C ARG A 273 -12.71 -16.17 -3.60
N LEU A 274 -11.86 -16.46 -2.62
CA LEU A 274 -10.50 -15.93 -2.52
C LEU A 274 -9.49 -17.06 -2.39
N VAL A 275 -8.56 -17.13 -3.34
CA VAL A 275 -7.43 -18.06 -3.32
C VAL A 275 -6.15 -17.30 -3.64
N GLY A 276 -5.24 -17.19 -2.68
CA GLY A 276 -4.04 -16.38 -2.82
C GLY A 276 -4.40 -14.91 -3.04
N ARG A 277 -4.23 -14.41 -4.27
CA ARG A 277 -4.72 -13.10 -4.72
C ARG A 277 -5.77 -13.19 -5.83
N ASP A 278 -6.21 -14.37 -6.22
CA ASP A 278 -7.27 -14.52 -7.21
C ASP A 278 -8.62 -14.42 -6.50
N VAL A 279 -9.45 -13.46 -6.92
CA VAL A 279 -10.77 -13.18 -6.35
C VAL A 279 -11.87 -13.33 -7.39
N SER A 280 -12.96 -13.95 -6.97
CA SER A 280 -14.23 -13.93 -7.70
C SER A 280 -15.32 -13.40 -6.79
N VAL A 281 -16.22 -12.57 -7.34
CA VAL A 281 -17.36 -11.99 -6.63
C VAL A 281 -18.61 -12.21 -7.48
N THR A 282 -19.65 -12.76 -6.85
CA THR A 282 -21.00 -12.93 -7.40
C THR A 282 -21.96 -12.17 -6.50
N LEU A 283 -22.90 -11.43 -7.09
CA LEU A 283 -23.95 -10.70 -6.38
C LEU A 283 -25.29 -11.00 -7.03
N ASN A 284 -26.26 -11.44 -6.22
CA ASN A 284 -27.62 -11.80 -6.66
C ASN A 284 -27.64 -12.76 -7.87
N GLY A 285 -26.73 -13.75 -7.86
CA GLY A 285 -26.61 -14.74 -8.93
C GLY A 285 -25.94 -14.24 -10.22
N LYS A 286 -25.43 -13.00 -10.25
CA LYS A 286 -24.63 -12.46 -11.38
C LYS A 286 -23.16 -12.44 -11.01
N SER A 287 -22.29 -12.91 -11.91
CA SER A 287 -20.84 -12.82 -11.72
C SER A 287 -20.38 -11.38 -12.01
N LEU A 288 -19.79 -10.73 -11.00
CA LEU A 288 -19.32 -9.35 -11.05
C LEU A 288 -17.82 -9.28 -11.37
N ILE A 289 -17.05 -10.13 -10.70
CA ILE A 289 -15.61 -10.27 -10.86
C ILE A 289 -15.33 -11.77 -10.99
N ALA A 290 -14.62 -12.19 -12.04
CA ALA A 290 -14.33 -13.60 -12.30
C ALA A 290 -12.81 -13.84 -12.31
N LYS A 291 -12.30 -14.46 -11.23
CA LYS A 291 -10.89 -14.88 -11.05
C LYS A 291 -9.87 -13.80 -11.43
N GLN A 292 -10.13 -12.57 -10.99
CA GLN A 292 -9.22 -11.45 -11.21
C GLN A 292 -8.14 -11.42 -10.13
N LYS A 293 -6.96 -10.90 -10.47
CA LYS A 293 -5.84 -10.82 -9.53
C LYS A 293 -5.88 -9.50 -8.77
N ILE A 294 -5.91 -9.58 -7.44
CA ILE A 294 -5.73 -8.44 -6.56
C ILE A 294 -4.29 -7.96 -6.63
N GLU A 295 -4.08 -6.65 -6.74
CA GLU A 295 -2.74 -6.08 -6.86
C GLU A 295 -2.02 -5.89 -5.52
N GLY A 296 -2.78 -5.61 -4.47
CA GLY A 296 -2.31 -5.34 -3.12
C GLY A 296 -3.47 -4.90 -2.23
N LEU A 297 -3.14 -4.38 -1.05
CA LEU A 297 -4.11 -3.96 -0.04
C LEU A 297 -5.14 -2.96 -0.58
N THR A 298 -6.35 -2.94 -0.01
CA THR A 298 -7.30 -1.82 -0.11
C THR A 298 -7.27 -1.01 1.19
N ALA A 299 -7.99 0.10 1.27
CA ALA A 299 -7.96 0.98 2.44
C ALA A 299 -8.60 0.43 3.72
N ILE A 300 -9.34 -0.68 3.59
CA ILE A 300 -9.81 -1.43 4.76
C ILE A 300 -8.66 -2.07 5.53
N ALA A 301 -7.47 -2.21 4.92
CA ALA A 301 -6.39 -2.99 5.48
C ALA A 301 -6.01 -2.58 6.90
N ILE A 302 -6.11 -3.53 7.82
CA ILE A 302 -5.84 -3.34 9.25
C ILE A 302 -4.41 -3.70 9.65
N ASP A 303 -3.73 -4.48 8.80
CA ASP A 303 -2.34 -4.87 8.98
C ASP A 303 -1.65 -5.08 7.60
N PRO A 304 -0.32 -4.99 7.53
CA PRO A 304 0.43 -5.11 6.28
C PRO A 304 0.76 -6.58 5.92
N TYR A 305 0.31 -7.56 6.70
CA TYR A 305 0.81 -8.94 6.61
C TYR A 305 0.07 -9.77 5.58
N GLU A 306 0.04 -9.30 4.33
CA GLU A 306 -0.77 -9.85 3.23
C GLU A 306 -0.55 -11.35 2.98
N GLY A 307 0.65 -11.84 3.29
CA GLY A 307 1.06 -13.24 3.12
C GLY A 307 0.61 -14.18 4.24
N LEU A 308 -0.12 -13.70 5.24
CA LEU A 308 -0.60 -14.49 6.38
C LEU A 308 -2.13 -14.62 6.39
N PRO A 309 -2.69 -15.67 7.05
CA PRO A 309 -4.11 -15.72 7.36
C PRO A 309 -4.59 -14.44 8.06
N GLY A 310 -5.79 -13.98 7.70
CA GLY A 310 -6.38 -12.75 8.22
C GLY A 310 -7.83 -12.91 8.63
N VAL A 311 -8.36 -11.91 9.31
CA VAL A 311 -9.75 -11.90 9.81
C VAL A 311 -10.75 -11.65 8.68
N ILE A 312 -12.04 -11.89 8.92
CA ILE A 312 -13.11 -11.23 8.17
C ILE A 312 -13.46 -9.96 8.93
N GLU A 313 -13.52 -8.83 8.23
CA GLU A 313 -13.93 -7.54 8.79
C GLU A 313 -15.29 -7.11 8.23
N LEU A 314 -16.13 -6.52 9.07
CA LEU A 314 -17.38 -5.84 8.68
C LEU A 314 -17.30 -4.37 9.08
N GLN A 315 -17.47 -3.46 8.12
CA GLN A 315 -17.53 -2.03 8.43
C GLN A 315 -18.88 -1.66 9.04
N GLY A 316 -18.85 -1.04 10.22
CA GLY A 316 -20.03 -0.64 10.98
C GLY A 316 -20.28 0.87 11.05
N ASP A 317 -19.33 1.66 10.57
CA ASP A 317 -19.21 3.10 10.80
C ASP A 317 -19.51 3.97 9.56
N HIS A 318 -19.91 3.35 8.44
CA HIS A 318 -20.10 4.03 7.14
C HIS A 318 -21.58 4.14 6.71
N GLY A 319 -22.51 3.57 7.47
CA GLY A 319 -23.94 3.59 7.16
C GLY A 319 -24.71 2.45 7.82
N ALA A 320 -26.05 2.55 7.83
CA ALA A 320 -26.89 1.51 8.37
C ALA A 320 -26.86 0.23 7.50
N VAL A 321 -26.49 -0.89 8.11
CA VAL A 321 -26.34 -2.18 7.44
C VAL A 321 -26.84 -3.31 8.33
N GLU A 322 -27.45 -4.30 7.72
CA GLU A 322 -27.95 -5.51 8.37
C GLU A 322 -27.35 -6.75 7.71
N PHE A 323 -27.01 -7.76 8.51
CA PHE A 323 -26.54 -9.08 8.07
C PHE A 323 -27.38 -10.17 8.72
N ARG A 324 -27.80 -11.18 7.94
CA ARG A 324 -28.54 -12.34 8.48
C ARG A 324 -27.86 -13.68 8.27
N SER A 325 -26.93 -13.77 7.33
CA SER A 325 -26.16 -14.97 7.07
C SER A 325 -24.73 -14.59 6.70
N ILE A 326 -23.76 -15.16 7.41
CA ILE A 326 -22.34 -15.03 7.11
C ILE A 326 -21.74 -16.42 7.27
N VAL A 327 -21.39 -17.06 6.16
CA VAL A 327 -20.88 -18.44 6.13
C VAL A 327 -19.56 -18.46 5.37
N LEU A 328 -18.51 -18.96 6.01
CA LEU A 328 -17.20 -19.09 5.41
C LEU A 328 -16.82 -20.56 5.30
N THR A 329 -16.44 -20.98 4.10
CA THR A 329 -15.96 -22.34 3.82
C THR A 329 -14.46 -22.28 3.51
N PRO A 330 -13.59 -22.74 4.41
CA PRO A 330 -12.15 -22.76 4.15
C PRO A 330 -11.83 -23.63 2.93
N LEU A 331 -10.81 -23.22 2.19
CA LEU A 331 -10.30 -23.96 1.05
C LEU A 331 -8.93 -24.54 1.40
N PHE A 332 -8.73 -25.81 1.09
CA PHE A 332 -7.46 -26.49 1.25
C PHE A 332 -7.02 -27.13 -0.06
N ARG A 333 -5.71 -27.27 -0.23
CA ARG A 333 -5.12 -28.04 -1.33
C ARG A 333 -4.54 -29.32 -0.73
N PRO A 334 -4.95 -30.51 -1.19
CA PRO A 334 -4.30 -31.75 -0.79
C PRO A 334 -2.82 -31.68 -1.17
N THR A 335 -1.92 -32.00 -0.25
CA THR A 335 -0.53 -32.26 -0.60
C THR A 335 -0.49 -33.51 -1.46
N ALA A 336 0.27 -33.50 -2.56
CA ALA A 336 0.55 -34.74 -3.29
C ALA A 336 1.19 -35.73 -2.32
N GLN A 337 0.58 -36.90 -2.17
CA GLN A 337 1.15 -38.03 -1.42
C GLN A 337 2.32 -38.63 -2.18
#